data_AF-A0A7D7ZFR2-F1
#
_entry.id   AF-A0A7D7ZFR2-F1
#
_cell.length_a   1.000
_cell.length_b   1.000
_cell.length_c   1.000
_cell.angle_alpha   90.00
_cell.angle_beta   90.00
_cell.angle_gamma   90.00
#
_symmetry.space_group_name_H-M   'P 1'
#
loop_
_entity.id
_entity.type
_entity.pdbx_description
1 polymer ?
#
loop_
_entity_poly.entity_id
_entity_poly.type
_entity_poly.pdbx_seq_one_letter_code
_entity_poly.pdbx_strand_id
1 'polypeptide(L)'
;MNRCIRLFLAGIKSEKTKKDYLKNLERFRKSMDIDYEKFLKLTPKKIQVIVEDYVLNLVEKEHPNSVPTFYYPIHAFLEMNDVMINFKKMRRLFPAKVKTSVERGWTTEEIQVMLKSCPNLRTRAAIHFENARNTGQPEAKINPITCWETSDA
;
A
#
# COMPACT_ATOMS: atom_id res chain seq x y z
N MET A 1 7.40 -27.68 3.86
CA MET A 1 7.11 -26.55 2.95
C MET A 1 6.80 -27.11 1.57
N ASN A 2 5.58 -26.85 1.07
CA ASN A 2 5.02 -27.51 -0.13
C ASN A 2 5.77 -27.07 -1.40
N ARG A 3 5.83 -27.94 -2.42
CA ARG A 3 6.55 -27.67 -3.68
C ARG A 3 6.04 -26.41 -4.39
N CYS A 4 4.72 -26.22 -4.42
CA CYS A 4 4.06 -25.06 -5.03
C CYS A 4 4.51 -23.73 -4.40
N ILE A 5 4.69 -23.69 -3.08
CA ILE A 5 5.17 -22.51 -2.36
C ILE A 5 6.64 -22.24 -2.69
N ARG A 6 7.46 -23.29 -2.82
CA ARG A 6 8.87 -23.13 -3.21
C ARG A 6 9.02 -22.52 -4.60
N LEU A 7 8.22 -22.98 -5.57
CA LEU A 7 8.21 -22.42 -6.93
C LEU A 7 7.81 -20.96 -6.92
N PHE A 8 6.74 -20.64 -6.21
CA PHE A 8 6.27 -19.26 -6.02
C PHE A 8 7.34 -18.34 -5.43
N LEU A 9 8.02 -18.76 -4.36
CA LEU A 9 9.05 -17.97 -3.70
C LEU A 9 10.31 -17.79 -4.56
N ALA A 10 10.64 -18.77 -5.40
CA ALA A 10 11.76 -18.66 -6.33
C ALA A 10 11.53 -17.58 -7.40
N GLY A 11 10.28 -17.28 -7.75
CA GLY A 11 9.93 -16.20 -8.68
C GLY A 11 10.10 -14.79 -8.10
N ILE A 12 10.21 -14.65 -6.77
CA ILE A 12 10.28 -13.34 -6.09
C ILE A 12 11.73 -13.05 -5.67
N LYS A 13 12.28 -11.93 -6.13
CA LYS A 13 13.69 -11.55 -5.84
C LYS A 13 13.90 -10.95 -4.46
N SER A 14 12.99 -10.09 -4.00
CA SER A 14 13.11 -9.36 -2.73
C SER A 14 12.63 -10.20 -1.56
N GLU A 15 13.48 -10.33 -0.53
CA GLU A 15 13.14 -11.08 0.68
C GLU A 15 11.99 -10.43 1.48
N LYS A 16 11.92 -9.09 1.45
CA LYS A 16 10.80 -8.36 2.04
C LYS A 16 9.49 -8.73 1.34
N THR A 17 9.49 -8.69 0.01
CA THR A 17 8.32 -9.03 -0.79
C THR A 17 7.88 -10.48 -0.58
N LYS A 18 8.82 -11.43 -0.45
CA LYS A 18 8.50 -12.83 -0.11
C LYS A 18 7.71 -12.94 1.19
N LYS A 19 8.17 -12.26 2.26
CA LYS A 19 7.49 -12.28 3.57
C LYS A 19 6.09 -11.70 3.48
N ASP A 20 5.94 -10.55 2.83
CA ASP A 20 4.65 -9.88 2.66
C ASP A 20 3.67 -10.75 1.84
N TYR A 21 4.17 -11.36 0.76
CA TYR A 21 3.39 -12.21 -0.13
C TYR A 21 2.95 -13.50 0.58
N LEU A 22 3.84 -14.15 1.34
CA LEU A 22 3.50 -15.33 2.14
C LEU A 22 2.43 -15.01 3.19
N LYS A 23 2.54 -13.87 3.87
CA LYS A 23 1.56 -13.45 4.86
C LYS A 23 0.17 -13.30 4.25
N ASN A 24 0.09 -12.66 3.08
CA ASN A 24 -1.18 -12.46 2.37
C ASN A 24 -1.71 -13.77 1.75
N LEU A 25 -0.83 -14.66 1.31
CA LEU A 25 -1.23 -15.98 0.81
C LEU A 25 -1.79 -16.86 1.94
N GLU A 26 -1.19 -16.84 3.12
CA GLU A 26 -1.75 -17.52 4.31
C GLU A 26 -3.08 -16.91 4.76
N ARG A 27 -3.25 -15.59 4.60
CA ARG A 27 -4.53 -14.93 4.84
C ARG A 27 -5.62 -15.51 3.93
N PHE A 28 -5.33 -15.64 2.63
CA PHE A 28 -6.23 -16.26 1.64
C PHE A 28 -6.55 -17.72 1.98
N ARG A 29 -5.53 -18.50 2.34
CA ARG A 29 -5.68 -19.90 2.72
C ARG A 29 -6.66 -20.06 3.88
N LYS A 30 -6.52 -19.23 4.91
CA LYS A 30 -7.38 -19.23 6.10
C LYS A 30 -8.79 -18.74 5.80
N SER A 31 -8.96 -17.72 4.96
CA SER A 31 -10.28 -17.16 4.67
C SER A 31 -11.15 -18.06 3.81
N MET A 32 -10.55 -18.79 2.87
CA MET A 32 -11.27 -19.70 1.97
C MET A 32 -11.23 -21.17 2.43
N ASP A 33 -10.56 -21.43 3.56
CA ASP A 33 -10.31 -22.77 4.12
C ASP A 33 -9.81 -23.78 3.08
N ILE A 34 -8.70 -23.43 2.41
CA ILE A 34 -8.13 -24.26 1.34
C ILE A 34 -6.80 -24.90 1.75
N ASP A 35 -6.52 -26.05 1.16
CA ASP A 35 -5.17 -26.60 1.07
C ASP A 35 -4.59 -26.28 -0.31
N TYR A 36 -3.36 -25.76 -0.35
CA TYR A 36 -2.76 -25.30 -1.61
C TYR A 36 -2.60 -26.41 -2.65
N GLU A 37 -2.23 -27.63 -2.25
CA GLU A 37 -2.01 -28.72 -3.20
C GLU A 37 -3.33 -29.28 -3.74
N LYS A 38 -4.36 -29.35 -2.90
CA LYS A 38 -5.72 -29.72 -3.35
C LYS A 38 -6.33 -28.62 -4.23
N PHE A 39 -6.12 -27.35 -3.87
CA PHE A 39 -6.64 -26.20 -4.60
C PHE A 39 -6.09 -26.14 -6.03
N LEU A 40 -4.79 -26.36 -6.23
CA LEU A 40 -4.15 -26.35 -7.55
C LEU A 40 -4.60 -27.52 -8.46
N LYS A 41 -5.17 -28.59 -7.90
CA LYS A 41 -5.72 -29.72 -8.66
C LYS A 41 -7.15 -29.49 -9.13
N LEU A 42 -7.80 -28.42 -8.69
CA LEU A 42 -9.16 -28.09 -9.13
C LEU A 42 -9.17 -27.62 -10.59
N THR A 43 -10.34 -27.67 -11.20
CA THR A 43 -10.49 -27.13 -12.56
C THR A 43 -10.30 -25.61 -12.54
N PRO A 44 -9.75 -25.01 -13.61
CA PRO A 44 -9.55 -23.56 -13.68
C PRO A 44 -10.81 -22.75 -13.41
N LYS A 45 -11.98 -23.26 -13.86
CA LYS A 45 -13.29 -22.65 -13.56
C LYS A 45 -13.59 -22.59 -12.07
N LYS A 46 -13.32 -23.67 -11.31
CA LYS A 46 -13.54 -23.71 -9.86
C LYS A 46 -12.56 -22.79 -9.13
N ILE A 47 -11.29 -22.81 -9.53
CA ILE A 47 -10.26 -21.90 -8.99
C ILE A 47 -10.70 -20.45 -9.19
N GLN A 48 -11.19 -20.13 -10.38
CA GLN A 48 -11.66 -18.78 -10.69
C GLN A 48 -12.81 -18.35 -9.77
N VAL A 49 -13.81 -19.20 -9.53
CA VAL A 49 -14.93 -18.88 -8.61
C VAL A 49 -14.42 -18.60 -7.20
N ILE A 50 -13.53 -19.45 -6.67
CA ILE A 50 -12.97 -19.27 -5.31
C ILE A 50 -12.20 -17.95 -5.21
N VAL A 51 -11.43 -17.58 -6.24
CA VAL A 51 -10.70 -16.31 -6.26
C VAL A 51 -11.66 -15.12 -6.40
N GLU A 52 -12.73 -15.25 -7.19
CA GLU A 52 -13.79 -14.23 -7.31
C GLU A 52 -14.45 -13.97 -5.97
N ASP A 53 -14.89 -15.03 -5.28
CA ASP A 53 -15.52 -14.96 -3.96
C ASP A 53 -14.59 -14.31 -2.92
N TYR A 54 -13.30 -14.65 -2.97
CA TYR A 54 -12.32 -14.02 -2.10
C TYR A 54 -12.14 -12.52 -2.38
N VAL A 55 -12.07 -12.13 -3.66
CA VAL A 55 -11.96 -10.72 -4.04
C VAL A 55 -13.20 -9.95 -3.58
N LEU A 56 -14.41 -10.49 -3.76
CA LEU A 56 -15.64 -9.87 -3.26
C LEU A 56 -15.60 -9.68 -1.74
N ASN A 57 -15.19 -10.71 -0.99
CA ASN A 57 -14.99 -10.63 0.45
C ASN A 57 -13.98 -9.54 0.87
N LEU A 58 -12.92 -9.32 0.07
CA LEU A 58 -11.94 -8.25 0.33
C LEU A 58 -12.55 -6.87 0.08
N VAL A 59 -13.34 -6.71 -0.97
CA VAL A 59 -13.97 -5.42 -1.30
C VAL A 59 -14.97 -5.00 -0.21
N GLU A 60 -15.66 -5.95 0.40
CA GLU A 60 -16.60 -5.68 1.49
C GLU A 60 -15.91 -5.32 2.82
N LYS A 61 -14.75 -5.92 3.11
CA LYS A 61 -14.12 -5.85 4.45
C LYS A 61 -12.94 -4.89 4.53
N GLU A 62 -12.24 -4.66 3.42
CA GLU A 62 -10.97 -3.94 3.41
C GLU A 62 -11.10 -2.57 2.75
N HIS A 63 -10.15 -1.68 3.09
CA HIS A 63 -10.05 -0.40 2.41
C HIS A 63 -9.76 -0.59 0.90
N PRO A 64 -10.41 0.17 -0.01
CA PRO A 64 -10.28 0.03 -1.46
C PRO A 64 -8.84 -0.04 -1.98
N ASN A 65 -7.95 0.79 -1.43
CA ASN A 65 -6.54 0.84 -1.84
C ASN A 65 -5.72 -0.37 -1.37
N SER A 66 -6.21 -1.14 -0.39
CA SER A 66 -5.53 -2.30 0.17
C SER A 66 -5.87 -3.60 -0.55
N VAL A 67 -7.03 -3.65 -1.23
CA VAL A 67 -7.49 -4.84 -2.00
C VAL A 67 -6.42 -5.38 -2.96
N PRO A 68 -5.75 -4.54 -3.78
CA PRO A 68 -4.72 -5.05 -4.69
C PRO A 68 -3.55 -5.72 -3.95
N THR A 69 -3.15 -5.19 -2.80
CA THR A 69 -2.06 -5.72 -1.97
C THR A 69 -2.33 -7.15 -1.50
N PHE A 70 -3.60 -7.47 -1.19
CA PHE A 70 -4.00 -8.84 -0.83
C PHE A 70 -4.13 -9.77 -2.03
N TYR A 71 -4.55 -9.23 -3.18
CA TYR A 71 -4.77 -10.00 -4.40
C TYR A 71 -3.49 -10.41 -5.14
N TYR A 72 -2.52 -9.50 -5.29
CA TYR A 72 -1.32 -9.76 -6.12
C TYR A 72 -0.50 -10.99 -5.69
N PRO A 73 -0.35 -11.32 -4.40
CA PRO A 73 0.28 -12.55 -3.97
C PRO A 73 -0.42 -13.81 -4.50
N ILE A 74 -1.75 -13.81 -4.56
CA ILE A 74 -2.55 -14.93 -5.08
C ILE A 74 -2.38 -15.03 -6.60
N HIS A 75 -2.41 -13.89 -7.30
CA HIS A 75 -2.15 -13.84 -8.73
C HIS A 75 -0.78 -14.44 -9.07
N ALA A 76 0.27 -13.97 -8.41
CA ALA A 76 1.63 -14.47 -8.60
C ALA A 76 1.76 -15.95 -8.22
N PHE A 77 1.07 -16.41 -7.16
CA PHE A 77 1.05 -17.82 -6.78
C PHE A 77 0.43 -18.70 -7.88
N LEU A 78 -0.70 -18.30 -8.45
CA LEU A 78 -1.37 -19.04 -9.53
C LEU A 78 -0.54 -19.03 -10.82
N GLU A 79 0.04 -17.89 -11.17
CA GLU A 79 0.91 -17.73 -12.34
C GLU A 79 2.17 -18.61 -12.24
N MET A 80 2.83 -18.65 -11.08
CA MET A 80 4.01 -19.49 -10.84
C MET A 80 3.71 -21.00 -10.77
N ASN A 81 2.44 -21.38 -10.65
CA ASN A 81 1.99 -22.77 -10.68
C ASN A 81 1.21 -23.11 -11.96
N ASP A 82 1.39 -22.31 -13.02
CA ASP A 82 0.82 -22.52 -14.36
C ASP A 82 -0.72 -22.60 -14.41
N VAL A 83 -1.41 -21.92 -13.49
CA VAL A 83 -2.87 -21.89 -13.45
C VAL A 83 -3.41 -20.73 -14.28
N MET A 84 -3.97 -21.05 -15.43
CA MET A 84 -4.56 -20.07 -16.35
C MET A 84 -6.01 -19.75 -15.99
N ILE A 85 -6.24 -18.57 -15.39
CA ILE A 85 -7.57 -18.00 -15.14
C ILE A 85 -7.69 -16.58 -15.70
N ASN A 86 -8.91 -16.04 -15.76
CA ASN A 86 -9.13 -14.68 -16.28
C ASN A 86 -8.79 -13.60 -15.23
N PHE A 87 -7.51 -13.31 -15.06
CA PHE A 87 -7.02 -12.27 -14.15
C PHE A 87 -7.53 -10.86 -14.50
N LYS A 88 -7.81 -10.59 -15.79
CA LYS A 88 -8.38 -9.30 -16.23
C LYS A 88 -9.78 -9.11 -15.68
N LYS A 89 -10.60 -10.17 -15.60
CA LYS A 89 -11.91 -10.15 -14.94
C LYS A 89 -11.77 -9.83 -13.46
N MET A 90 -10.83 -10.47 -12.75
CA MET A 90 -10.62 -10.23 -11.31
C MET A 90 -10.32 -8.75 -11.00
N ARG A 91 -9.43 -8.13 -11.78
CA ARG A 91 -9.05 -6.73 -11.57
C ARG A 91 -10.19 -5.74 -11.80
N ARG A 92 -11.21 -6.12 -12.60
CA ARG A 92 -12.42 -5.30 -12.80
C ARG A 92 -13.35 -5.31 -11.58
N LEU A 93 -13.21 -6.27 -10.67
CA LEU A 93 -13.95 -6.31 -9.42
C LEU A 93 -13.40 -5.34 -8.37
N PHE A 94 -12.21 -4.76 -8.59
CA PHE A 94 -11.62 -3.86 -7.62
C PHE A 94 -12.38 -2.54 -7.55
N PRO A 95 -12.60 -2.01 -6.35
CA PRO A 95 -13.23 -0.71 -6.18
C PRO A 95 -12.36 0.41 -6.75
N ALA A 96 -12.98 1.56 -7.02
CA ALA A 96 -12.23 2.76 -7.35
C ALA A 96 -11.29 3.13 -6.20
N LYS A 97 -10.07 3.55 -6.54
CA LYS A 97 -9.10 4.00 -5.54
C LYS A 97 -9.60 5.28 -4.88
N VAL A 98 -9.48 5.33 -3.56
CA VAL A 98 -9.86 6.49 -2.75
C VAL A 98 -8.60 7.28 -2.43
N LYS A 99 -8.58 8.60 -2.69
CA LYS A 99 -7.47 9.44 -2.24
C LYS A 99 -7.48 9.52 -0.71
N THR A 100 -6.45 8.99 -0.07
CA THR A 100 -6.34 8.96 1.41
C THR A 100 -5.53 10.14 1.95
N SER A 101 -4.66 10.73 1.13
CA SER A 101 -3.85 11.88 1.53
C SER A 101 -4.61 13.17 1.27
N VAL A 102 -4.61 14.06 2.27
CA VAL A 102 -4.96 15.46 2.05
C VAL A 102 -3.78 16.06 1.28
N GLU A 103 -3.99 16.31 -0.01
CA GLU A 103 -3.00 16.86 -0.95
C GLU A 103 -2.72 18.36 -0.68
N ARG A 104 -2.85 18.81 0.57
CA ARG A 104 -2.61 20.20 0.97
C ARG A 104 -1.33 20.30 1.80
N GLY A 105 -0.54 21.33 1.53
CA GLY A 105 0.55 21.73 2.40
C GLY A 105 0.04 22.15 3.79
N TRP A 106 0.94 22.13 4.77
CA TRP A 106 0.64 22.69 6.08
C TRP A 106 0.43 24.20 5.98
N THR A 107 -0.59 24.69 6.68
CA THR A 107 -0.79 26.14 6.87
C THR A 107 0.28 26.71 7.80
N THR A 108 0.49 28.02 7.75
CA THR A 108 1.46 28.69 8.62
C THR A 108 1.12 28.49 10.09
N GLU A 109 -0.17 28.48 10.44
CA GLU A 109 -0.67 28.24 11.79
C GLU A 109 -0.32 26.84 12.28
N GLU A 110 -0.52 25.82 11.44
CA GLU A 110 -0.16 24.43 11.74
C GLU A 110 1.34 24.28 11.95
N ILE A 111 2.17 24.95 11.13
CA ILE A 111 3.63 24.94 11.28
C ILE A 111 4.05 25.61 12.59
N GLN A 112 3.43 26.72 12.97
CA GLN A 112 3.71 27.38 14.25
C GLN A 112 3.36 26.47 15.43
N VAL A 113 2.27 25.71 15.36
CA VAL A 113 1.92 24.71 16.37
C VAL A 113 2.98 23.59 16.42
N MET A 114 3.44 23.10 15.28
CA MET A 114 4.51 22.07 15.22
C MET A 114 5.84 22.58 15.81
N LEU A 115 6.21 23.83 15.52
CA LEU A 115 7.44 24.43 16.04
C LEU A 115 7.36 24.65 17.55
N LYS A 116 6.18 25.02 18.08
CA LYS A 116 5.96 25.19 19.53
C LYS A 116 6.04 23.87 20.29
N SER A 117 5.56 22.76 19.69
CA SER A 117 5.59 21.44 20.34
C SER A 117 6.94 20.72 20.24
N CYS A 118 7.85 21.19 19.39
CA CYS A 118 9.17 20.57 19.17
C CYS A 118 10.29 21.36 19.86
N PRO A 119 10.87 20.86 20.97
CA PRO A 119 12.00 21.52 21.64
C PRO A 119 13.35 21.29 20.94
N ASN A 120 13.47 20.25 20.11
CA ASN A 120 14.73 19.89 19.45
C ASN A 120 14.98 20.73 18.20
N LEU A 121 16.13 21.41 18.16
CA LEU A 121 16.57 22.25 17.02
C LEU A 121 16.66 21.47 15.70
N ARG A 122 17.08 20.19 15.73
CA ARG A 122 17.20 19.35 14.53
C ARG A 122 15.83 19.08 13.89
N THR A 123 14.82 18.81 14.72
CA THR A 123 13.45 18.57 14.25
C THR A 123 12.83 19.86 13.71
N ARG A 124 13.08 21.00 14.37
CA ARG A 124 12.64 22.32 13.88
C ARG A 124 13.25 22.66 12.52
N ALA A 125 14.55 22.41 12.35
CA ALA A 125 15.23 22.61 11.07
C ALA A 125 14.64 21.72 9.97
N ALA A 126 14.30 20.46 10.27
CA ALA A 126 13.64 19.56 9.33
C ALA A 126 12.24 20.04 8.93
N ILE A 127 11.44 20.55 9.90
CA ILE A 127 10.12 21.13 9.62
C ILE A 127 10.23 22.34 8.69
N HIS A 128 11.16 23.25 8.96
CA HIS A 128 11.41 24.41 8.10
C HIS A 128 11.87 23.98 6.70
N PHE A 129 12.77 22.99 6.60
CA PHE A 129 13.27 22.48 5.33
C PHE A 129 12.15 21.84 4.49
N GLU A 130 11.30 21.00 5.09
CA GLU A 130 10.20 20.35 4.38
C GLU A 130 9.11 21.37 3.97
N ASN A 131 8.84 22.37 4.82
CA ASN A 131 7.92 23.46 4.46
C ASN A 131 8.45 24.26 3.26
N ALA A 132 9.73 24.64 3.26
CA ALA A 132 10.35 25.34 2.15
C ALA A 132 10.27 24.53 0.83
N ARG A 133 10.39 23.19 0.92
CA ARG A 133 10.29 22.27 -0.23
C ARG A 133 8.88 22.22 -0.85
N ASN A 134 7.84 22.32 -0.04
CA ASN A 134 6.43 22.19 -0.47
C ASN A 134 5.77 23.53 -0.87
N THR A 135 6.54 24.59 -1.13
CA THR A 135 6.06 25.94 -1.50
C THR A 135 5.39 26.05 -2.89
N GLY A 136 5.09 24.92 -3.54
CA GLY A 136 4.53 24.86 -4.89
C GLY A 136 3.06 24.47 -4.99
N GLN A 137 2.13 25.11 -4.25
CA GLN A 137 0.71 25.38 -4.63
C GLN A 137 -0.11 25.96 -3.45
N PRO A 138 -1.11 26.82 -3.70
CA PRO A 138 -0.97 28.23 -3.38
C PRO A 138 -2.18 28.80 -2.61
N GLU A 139 -2.02 29.18 -1.35
CA GLU A 139 -2.94 30.17 -0.74
C GLU A 139 -2.25 31.19 0.18
N ALA A 140 -1.00 30.98 0.60
CA ALA A 140 -0.27 32.00 1.34
C ALA A 140 0.70 32.73 0.41
N LYS A 141 0.39 33.98 0.08
CA LYS A 141 1.41 34.97 -0.33
C LYS A 141 2.39 35.11 0.84
N ILE A 142 3.42 34.28 0.87
CA ILE A 142 4.55 34.49 1.77
C ILE A 142 5.29 35.68 1.21
N ASN A 143 5.20 36.82 1.89
CA ASN A 143 6.08 37.96 1.65
C ASN A 143 7.52 37.46 1.86
N PRO A 144 8.35 37.38 0.81
CA PRO A 144 9.73 37.01 1.01
C PRO A 144 10.42 38.21 1.67
N ILE A 145 11.18 37.95 2.73
CA ILE A 145 12.07 38.89 3.45
C ILE A 145 11.41 39.56 4.68
N THR A 146 11.44 38.89 5.83
CA THR A 146 11.73 39.49 7.16
C THR A 146 12.15 38.37 8.13
N CYS A 147 13.31 37.74 7.92
CA CYS A 147 13.88 36.81 8.91
C CYS A 147 15.41 36.86 8.94
N TRP A 148 16.00 38.06 8.87
CA TRP A 148 17.40 38.29 9.28
C TRP A 148 17.56 39.72 9.80
N GLU A 149 16.83 40.08 10.85
CA GLU A 149 17.29 41.15 11.74
C GLU A 149 17.73 40.47 13.02
N THR A 150 19.03 40.24 13.11
CA THR A 150 19.75 39.98 14.35
C THR A 150 19.50 41.17 15.27
N SER A 151 18.82 40.94 16.39
CA SER A 151 18.78 41.88 17.50
C SER A 151 20.17 41.90 18.16
N ASP A 152 21.07 42.72 17.61
CA ASP A 152 22.21 43.26 18.33
C ASP A 152 21.80 44.64 18.87
N ALA A 153 21.44 44.69 20.16
CA ALA A 153 21.58 45.81 21.10
C ALA A 153 21.03 45.40 22.47
#